data_AF-A0A971KM35-F1
#
_entry.id   AF-A0A971KM35-F1
#
_cell.length_a   1.000
_cell.length_b   1.000
_cell.length_c   1.000
_cell.angle_alpha   90.00
_cell.angle_beta   90.00
_cell.angle_gamma   90.00
#
_symmetry.space_group_name_H-M   'P 1'
#
loop_
_entity.id
_entity.type
_entity.pdbx_description
1 polymer ?
#
loop_
_entity_poly.entity_id
_entity_poly.type
_entity_poly.pdbx_seq_one_letter_code
_entity_poly.pdbx_strand_id
1 'polypeptide(L)'
;MKTKSLGKITYLLKGLVLAFIITAILILISSILLTYTNLSESKMNLLNTIVMIISITAGSAYVAVMVKEKGWINGGLLGLCYYLILLLINILFLKPLVVDVYLFSRLIISIVMGIIGGIIGINMA
;
A
#
# COMPACT_ATOMS: atom_id res chain seq x y z
N MET A 1 22.42 8.93 17.77
CA MET A 1 21.97 8.78 16.36
C MET A 1 21.17 7.49 16.10
N LYS A 2 21.58 6.32 16.61
CA LYS A 2 20.86 5.03 16.43
C LYS A 2 19.41 5.01 16.95
N THR A 3 19.13 5.63 18.11
CA THR A 3 17.80 5.66 18.75
C THR A 3 16.71 6.34 17.91
N LYS A 4 17.05 7.43 17.19
CA LYS A 4 16.12 8.16 16.32
C LYS A 4 15.75 7.34 15.06
N SER A 5 16.62 6.43 14.61
CA SER A 5 16.35 5.55 13.45
C SER A 5 15.43 4.37 13.80
N LEU A 6 15.58 3.81 15.00
CA LEU A 6 14.77 2.70 15.48
C LEU A 6 13.29 3.09 15.56
N GLY A 7 12.99 4.28 16.08
CA GLY A 7 11.61 4.79 16.13
C GLY A 7 10.97 4.92 14.75
N LYS A 8 11.72 5.39 13.74
CA LYS A 8 11.21 5.53 12.36
C LYS A 8 10.82 4.18 11.76
N ILE A 9 11.64 3.16 11.97
CA ILE A 9 11.34 1.79 11.50
C ILE A 9 10.09 1.25 12.19
N THR A 10 9.92 1.48 13.49
CA THR A 10 8.71 1.07 14.22
C THR A 10 7.45 1.73 13.66
N TYR A 11 7.50 3.03 13.35
CA TYR A 11 6.35 3.71 12.73
C TYR A 11 6.07 3.18 11.33
N LEU A 12 7.09 2.90 10.53
CA LEU A 12 6.94 2.32 9.20
C LEU A 12 6.27 0.94 9.26
N LEU A 13 6.68 0.08 10.20
CA LEU A 13 6.04 -1.22 10.45
C LEU A 13 4.57 -1.07 10.89
N LYS A 14 4.27 -0.14 11.81
CA LYS A 14 2.89 0.14 12.22
C LYS A 14 2.04 0.64 11.06
N GLY A 15 2.59 1.49 10.20
CA GLY A 15 1.92 1.97 8.99
C GLY A 15 1.66 0.86 7.97
N LEU A 16 2.61 -0.06 7.79
CA LEU A 16 2.42 -1.25 6.94
C LEU A 16 1.29 -2.12 7.47
N VAL A 17 1.27 -2.40 8.77
CA VAL A 17 0.19 -3.16 9.41
C VAL A 17 -1.16 -2.47 9.20
N LEU A 18 -1.22 -1.14 9.40
CA LEU A 18 -2.44 -0.37 9.13
C LEU A 18 -2.90 -0.50 7.67
N ALA A 19 -1.99 -0.36 6.71
CA ALA A 19 -2.29 -0.51 5.28
C ALA A 19 -2.84 -1.92 4.96
N PHE A 20 -2.27 -2.98 5.55
CA PHE A 20 -2.77 -4.34 5.35
C PHE A 20 -4.12 -4.60 6.04
N ILE A 21 -4.37 -4.00 7.20
CA ILE A 21 -5.70 -4.05 7.85
C ILE A 21 -6.76 -3.42 6.93
N ILE A 22 -6.48 -2.22 6.39
CA ILE A 22 -7.38 -1.55 5.45
C ILE A 22 -7.58 -2.40 4.19
N THR A 23 -6.51 -3.01 3.69
CA THR A 23 -6.57 -3.94 2.55
C THR A 23 -7.50 -5.11 2.83
N ALA A 24 -7.38 -5.75 4.00
CA ALA A 24 -8.23 -6.87 4.38
C ALA A 24 -9.72 -6.46 4.44
N ILE A 25 -10.02 -5.31 5.06
CA ILE A 25 -11.39 -4.78 5.14
C ILE A 25 -11.95 -4.51 3.74
N LEU A 26 -11.20 -3.83 2.88
CA LEU A 26 -11.64 -3.49 1.53
C LEU A 26 -11.78 -4.72 0.63
N ILE A 27 -10.94 -5.74 0.81
CA ILE A 27 -11.09 -7.03 0.12
C ILE A 27 -12.38 -7.72 0.54
N LEU A 28 -12.72 -7.74 1.84
CA LEU A 28 -13.99 -8.31 2.30
C LEU A 28 -15.19 -7.63 1.65
N ILE A 29 -15.18 -6.29 1.61
CA ILE A 29 -16.22 -5.50 0.93
C ILE A 29 -16.28 -5.85 -0.57
N SER A 30 -15.11 -5.94 -1.21
CA SER A 30 -14.99 -6.30 -2.62
C SER A 30 -15.54 -7.70 -2.91
N SER A 31 -15.30 -8.67 -2.04
CA SER A 31 -15.79 -10.05 -2.16
C SER A 31 -17.32 -10.13 -2.06
N ILE A 32 -17.92 -9.34 -1.17
CA ILE A 32 -19.39 -9.23 -1.07
C ILE A 32 -19.93 -8.66 -2.38
N LEU A 33 -19.33 -7.58 -2.87
CA LEU A 33 -19.76 -6.93 -4.11
C LEU A 33 -19.68 -7.88 -5.30
N LEU A 34 -18.59 -8.68 -5.40
CA LEU A 34 -18.42 -9.71 -6.43
C LEU A 34 -19.47 -10.83 -6.33
N THR A 35 -19.87 -11.22 -5.12
CA THR A 35 -20.89 -12.26 -4.92
C THR A 35 -22.24 -11.84 -5.51
N TYR A 36 -22.58 -10.55 -5.46
CA TYR A 36 -23.87 -10.03 -5.91
C TYR A 36 -23.83 -9.36 -7.29
N THR A 37 -22.66 -9.28 -7.94
CA THR A 37 -22.52 -8.61 -9.23
C THR A 37 -21.72 -9.45 -10.22
N ASN A 38 -22.17 -9.48 -11.49
CA ASN A 38 -21.41 -10.09 -12.58
C ASN A 38 -20.35 -9.11 -13.10
N LEU A 39 -19.30 -8.88 -12.31
CA LEU A 39 -18.18 -8.02 -12.72
C LEU A 39 -17.30 -8.73 -13.74
N SER A 40 -16.97 -8.01 -14.82
CA SER A 40 -15.95 -8.45 -15.78
C SER A 40 -14.56 -8.44 -15.13
N GLU A 41 -13.66 -9.27 -15.65
CA GLU A 41 -12.27 -9.39 -15.17
C GLU A 41 -11.54 -8.03 -15.15
N SER A 42 -11.80 -7.16 -16.13
CA SER A 42 -11.27 -5.79 -16.17
C SER A 42 -11.67 -4.95 -14.96
N LYS A 43 -12.93 -5.08 -14.49
CA LYS A 43 -13.43 -4.35 -13.31
C LYS A 43 -12.86 -4.93 -12.02
N MET A 44 -12.59 -6.23 -11.97
CA MET A 44 -11.92 -6.87 -10.84
C MET A 44 -10.49 -6.34 -10.66
N ASN A 45 -9.73 -6.24 -11.77
CA ASN A 45 -8.37 -5.67 -11.74
C ASN A 45 -8.37 -4.20 -11.32
N LEU A 46 -9.34 -3.42 -11.80
CA LEU A 46 -9.51 -2.03 -11.39
C LEU A 46 -9.82 -1.92 -9.88
N LEU A 47 -10.74 -2.74 -9.36
CA LEU A 47 -11.11 -2.76 -7.95
C LEU A 47 -9.90 -3.08 -7.06
N ASN A 48 -9.11 -4.10 -7.42
CA ASN A 48 -7.88 -4.45 -6.71
C ASN A 48 -6.86 -3.29 -6.70
N THR A 49 -6.76 -2.55 -7.81
CA THR A 49 -5.90 -1.38 -7.91
C THR A 49 -6.38 -0.25 -6.99
N ILE A 50 -7.69 0.00 -6.93
CA ILE A 50 -8.29 1.00 -6.03
C ILE A 50 -8.03 0.64 -4.57
N VAL A 51 -8.22 -0.62 -4.18
CA VAL A 51 -7.94 -1.10 -2.82
C VAL A 51 -6.48 -0.84 -2.45
N MET A 52 -5.55 -1.19 -3.34
CA MET A 52 -4.12 -0.95 -3.14
C MET A 52 -3.83 0.55 -2.93
N ILE A 53 -4.40 1.43 -3.77
CA ILE A 53 -4.20 2.89 -3.69
C ILE A 53 -4.67 3.42 -2.34
N ILE A 54 -5.89 3.07 -1.92
CA ILE A 54 -6.48 3.56 -0.66
C ILE A 54 -5.64 3.10 0.53
N SER A 55 -5.30 1.81 0.58
CA SER A 55 -4.50 1.23 1.66
C SER A 55 -3.13 1.89 1.81
N ILE A 56 -2.41 2.05 0.70
CA ILE A 56 -1.08 2.68 0.72
C ILE A 56 -1.18 4.15 1.12
N THR A 57 -2.16 4.88 0.58
CA THR A 57 -2.33 6.30 0.88
C THR A 57 -2.61 6.51 2.37
N ALA A 58 -3.50 5.70 2.97
CA ALA A 58 -3.81 5.78 4.39
C ALA A 58 -2.61 5.36 5.29
N GLY A 59 -1.93 4.27 4.95
CA GLY A 59 -0.75 3.82 5.70
C GLY A 59 0.42 4.81 5.63
N SER A 60 0.68 5.37 4.45
CA SER A 60 1.74 6.36 4.26
C SER A 60 1.43 7.69 4.95
N ALA A 61 0.17 8.14 4.92
CA ALA A 61 -0.28 9.31 5.67
C ALA A 61 -0.05 9.12 7.18
N TYR A 62 -0.42 7.96 7.72
CA TYR A 62 -0.17 7.64 9.13
C TYR A 62 1.32 7.71 9.49
N VAL A 63 2.20 7.11 8.67
CA VAL A 63 3.65 7.16 8.92
C VAL A 63 4.17 8.59 8.86
N ALA A 64 3.72 9.39 7.90
CA ALA A 64 4.14 10.78 7.78
C ALA A 64 3.73 11.62 8.99
N VAL A 65 2.51 11.44 9.51
CA VAL A 65 2.02 12.10 10.73
C VAL A 65 2.88 11.75 11.95
N MET A 66 3.29 10.49 12.08
CA MET A 66 4.05 10.02 13.24
C MET A 66 5.54 10.40 13.15
N VAL A 67 6.14 10.35 11.96
CA VAL A 67 7.56 10.64 11.77
C VAL A 67 7.85 12.14 11.73
N LYS A 68 6.87 12.97 11.34
CA LYS A 68 6.94 14.45 11.28
C LYS A 68 8.14 15.02 10.51
N GLU A 69 8.76 14.21 9.66
CA GLU A 69 9.90 14.57 8.84
C GLU A 69 9.78 13.85 7.50
N LYS A 70 10.11 14.54 6.39
CA LYS A 70 10.28 13.93 5.06
C LYS A 70 9.12 13.00 4.65
N GLY A 71 7.88 13.48 4.76
CA GLY A 71 6.66 12.70 4.49
C GLY A 71 6.67 11.98 3.14
N TRP A 72 7.08 12.66 2.07
CA TRP A 72 7.24 12.08 0.74
C TRP A 72 8.18 10.85 0.69
N ILE A 73 9.35 10.91 1.35
CA ILE A 73 10.31 9.80 1.39
C ILE A 73 9.77 8.63 2.21
N ASN A 74 9.24 8.90 3.40
CA ASN A 74 8.73 7.84 4.27
C ASN A 74 7.47 7.19 3.67
N GLY A 75 6.62 7.98 3.02
CA GLY A 75 5.45 7.50 2.32
C GLY A 75 5.80 6.64 1.09
N GLY A 76 6.74 7.11 0.26
CA GLY A 76 7.24 6.31 -0.88
C GLY A 76 7.90 4.99 -0.44
N LEU A 77 8.66 5.02 0.67
CA LEU A 77 9.26 3.81 1.25
C LEU A 77 8.18 2.83 1.73
N LEU A 78 7.09 3.32 2.35
CA LEU A 78 5.96 2.47 2.72
C LEU A 78 5.27 1.87 1.49
N GLY A 79 5.04 2.66 0.44
CA GLY A 79 4.45 2.16 -0.81
C GLY A 79 5.30 1.11 -1.52
N LEU A 80 6.63 1.27 -1.47
CA LEU A 80 7.59 0.27 -1.95
C LEU A 80 7.53 -1.01 -1.10
N CYS A 81 7.68 -0.90 0.22
CA CYS A 81 7.66 -2.04 1.12
C CYS A 81 6.34 -2.82 1.04
N TYR A 82 5.21 -2.12 0.99
CA TYR A 82 3.89 -2.72 0.85
C TYR A 82 3.78 -3.57 -0.43
N TYR A 83 4.20 -3.01 -1.57
CA TYR A 83 4.13 -3.75 -2.84
C TYR A 83 5.11 -4.92 -2.89
N LEU A 84 6.31 -4.78 -2.31
CA LEU A 84 7.25 -5.90 -2.17
C LEU A 84 6.66 -7.04 -1.34
N ILE A 85 5.96 -6.73 -0.24
CA ILE A 85 5.27 -7.74 0.57
C ILE A 85 4.16 -8.40 -0.25
N LEU A 86 3.37 -7.65 -1.02
CA LEU A 86 2.36 -8.23 -1.92
C LEU A 86 2.98 -9.14 -2.98
N LEU A 87 4.14 -8.77 -3.53
CA LEU A 87 4.86 -9.56 -4.51
C LEU A 87 5.39 -10.86 -3.90
N LEU A 88 5.92 -10.82 -2.67
CA LEU A 88 6.31 -12.01 -1.91
C LEU A 88 5.12 -12.94 -1.66
N ILE A 89 3.97 -12.40 -1.25
CA ILE A 89 2.74 -13.18 -1.07
C ILE A 89 2.31 -13.83 -2.40
N ASN A 90 2.40 -13.10 -3.52
CA ASN A 90 2.04 -13.63 -4.83
C ASN A 90 2.89 -14.85 -5.24
N ILE A 91 4.21 -14.76 -5.05
CA ILE A 91 5.15 -15.85 -5.35
C ILE A 91 4.91 -17.06 -4.47
N LEU A 92 4.62 -16.85 -3.17
CA LEU A 92 4.45 -17.94 -2.20
C LEU A 92 3.14 -18.72 -2.37
N PHE A 93 2.05 -18.06 -2.75
CA PHE A 93 0.70 -18.65 -2.68
C PHE A 93 -0.03 -18.83 -4.02
N LEU A 94 0.29 -18.05 -5.07
CA LEU A 94 -0.53 -18.02 -6.29
C LEU A 94 0.13 -18.66 -7.52
N LYS A 95 1.06 -17.95 -8.14
CA LYS A 95 1.62 -18.32 -9.44
C LYS A 95 3.09 -17.88 -9.52
N PRO A 96 3.90 -18.53 -10.39
CA PRO A 96 5.22 -18.02 -10.70
C PRO A 96 5.12 -16.58 -11.20
N LEU A 97 6.08 -15.77 -10.78
CA LEU A 97 6.14 -14.34 -11.11
C LEU A 97 6.23 -14.17 -12.63
N VAL A 98 5.18 -13.60 -13.24
CA VAL A 98 5.22 -13.16 -14.64
C VAL A 98 5.65 -11.71 -14.63
N VAL A 99 6.85 -11.45 -15.13
CA VAL A 99 7.37 -10.09 -15.26
C VAL A 99 6.75 -9.45 -16.49
N ASP A 100 5.73 -8.63 -16.28
CA ASP A 100 5.03 -7.91 -17.35
C ASP A 100 4.92 -6.40 -17.03
N VAL A 101 4.38 -5.65 -18.00
CA VAL A 101 4.14 -4.20 -17.86
C VAL A 101 3.18 -3.90 -16.70
N TYR A 102 2.28 -4.82 -16.39
CA TYR A 102 1.31 -4.66 -15.30
C TYR A 102 1.99 -4.68 -13.93
N LEU A 103 2.95 -5.58 -13.70
CA LEU A 103 3.76 -5.62 -12.49
C LEU A 103 4.52 -4.30 -12.28
N PHE A 104 5.23 -3.83 -13.32
CA PHE A 104 5.98 -2.56 -13.23
C PHE A 104 5.07 -1.36 -13.00
N SER A 105 3.92 -1.27 -13.69
CA SER A 105 2.98 -0.18 -13.49
C SER A 105 2.45 -0.14 -12.06
N ARG A 106 2.11 -1.28 -11.45
CA ARG A 106 1.63 -1.32 -10.06
C ARG A 106 2.71 -0.94 -9.05
N LEU A 107 3.97 -1.32 -9.28
CA LEU A 107 5.09 -0.87 -8.47
C LEU A 107 5.26 0.66 -8.51
N ILE A 108 5.17 1.26 -9.70
CA ILE A 108 5.27 2.72 -9.84
C ILE A 108 4.09 3.40 -9.14
N ILE A 109 2.87 2.90 -9.37
CA ILE A 109 1.66 3.43 -8.73
C ILE A 109 1.75 3.32 -7.21
N SER A 110 2.25 2.21 -6.67
CA SER A 110 2.37 2.01 -5.23
C SER A 110 3.32 3.03 -4.59
N ILE A 111 4.46 3.31 -5.23
CA ILE A 111 5.42 4.31 -4.77
C ILE A 111 4.83 5.71 -4.87
N VAL A 112 4.23 6.06 -6.01
CA VAL A 112 3.64 7.39 -6.25
C VAL A 112 2.52 7.67 -5.25
N MET A 113 1.64 6.70 -5.01
CA MET A 113 0.55 6.86 -4.04
C MET A 113 1.06 6.89 -2.60
N GLY A 114 2.14 6.16 -2.30
CA GLY A 114 2.85 6.30 -1.03
C GLY A 114 3.42 7.70 -0.84
N ILE A 115 4.04 8.28 -1.87
CA ILE A 115 4.55 9.66 -1.84
C ILE A 115 3.39 10.64 -1.61
N ILE A 116 2.30 10.52 -2.37
CA ILE A 116 1.13 11.39 -2.26
C ILE A 116 0.53 11.31 -0.85
N GLY A 117 0.24 10.10 -0.35
CA GLY A 117 -0.28 9.91 1.01
C GLY A 117 0.68 10.43 2.08
N GLY A 118 1.99 10.26 1.88
CA GLY A 118 3.01 10.82 2.76
C GLY A 118 3.05 12.36 2.77
N ILE A 119 2.86 13.01 1.62
CA ILE A 119 2.74 14.47 1.52
C ILE A 119 1.46 14.97 2.20
N ILE A 120 0.34 14.26 2.02
CA ILE A 120 -0.91 14.58 2.70
C ILE A 120 -0.75 14.47 4.20
N GLY A 121 -0.20 13.35 4.69
CA GLY A 121 -0.05 13.10 6.12
C GLY A 121 0.87 14.09 6.83
N ILE A 122 1.98 14.50 6.21
CA ILE A 122 2.89 15.47 6.85
C ILE A 122 2.25 16.86 6.99
N ASN A 123 1.37 17.25 6.06
CA ASN A 123 0.66 18.53 6.12
C ASN A 123 -0.52 18.53 7.11
N MET A 124 -0.94 17.36 7.60
CA MET A 124 -2.00 17.22 8.62
C MET A 124 -1.45 17.11 10.05
N ALA A 125 -0.12 17.07 10.23
CA ALA A 125 0.57 16.72 11.47
C ALA A 125 1.05 17.92 12.30
#